data_AF-A0A5F2C6J1-F1
#
_entry.id   AF-A0A5F2C6J1-F1
#
_cell.length_a   1.000
_cell.length_b   1.000
_cell.length_c   1.000
_cell.angle_alpha   90.00
_cell.angle_beta   90.00
_cell.angle_gamma   90.00
#
_symmetry.space_group_name_H-M   'P 1'
#
loop_
_entity.id
_entity.type
_entity.pdbx_description
1 polymer ?
#
loop_
_entity_poly.entity_id
_entity_poly.type
_entity_poly.pdbx_seq_one_letter_code
_entity_poly.pdbx_strand_id
1 'polypeptide(L)' 'MKVTAILPDDLIAEVQKYSGGKNITDSLQKALSEWLKQAKIRNLNAKLHKSPLSFQEGFSGENIRGLNRNR' A
#
# COMPACT_ATOMS: atom_id res chain seq x y z
N MET A 1 0.25 8.65 -21.63
CA MET A 1 0.34 10.12 -21.47
C MET A 1 1.81 10.49 -21.30
N LYS A 2 2.32 11.50 -22.03
CA LYS A 2 3.69 12.01 -21.87
C LYS A 2 3.68 13.09 -20.80
N VAL A 3 4.61 13.02 -19.85
CA VAL A 3 4.78 14.00 -18.76
C VAL A 3 6.22 14.49 -18.80
N THR A 4 6.43 15.79 -18.60
CA THR A 4 7.74 16.42 -18.48
C THR A 4 7.90 16.95 -17.06
N ALA A 5 9.02 16.65 -16.42
CA ALA A 5 9.34 17.08 -15.07
C ALA A 5 10.83 17.43 -14.97
N ILE A 6 11.17 18.35 -14.08
CA ILE A 6 12.57 18.69 -13.74
C ILE A 6 12.92 17.89 -12.49
N LEU A 7 13.91 17.01 -12.59
CA LEU A 7 14.33 16.10 -11.51
C LEU A 7 15.87 16.07 -11.43
N PRO A 8 16.46 15.92 -10.23
CA PRO A 8 17.89 15.72 -10.06
C PRO A 8 18.37 14.40 -10.67
N ASP A 9 19.50 14.42 -11.38
CA ASP A 9 20.03 13.23 -12.08
C ASP A 9 20.50 12.13 -11.12
N ASP A 10 21.04 12.52 -9.97
CA ASP A 10 21.45 11.61 -8.88
C ASP A 10 20.26 10.83 -8.34
N LEU A 11 19.13 11.50 -8.12
CA LEU A 11 17.88 10.85 -7.71
C LEU A 11 17.40 9.84 -8.77
N ILE A 12 17.44 10.21 -10.05
CA ILE A 12 17.07 9.29 -11.14
C ILE A 12 17.96 8.05 -11.13
N ALA A 13 19.28 8.25 -11.00
CA ALA A 13 20.25 7.16 -10.96
C ALA A 13 19.99 6.19 -9.79
N GLU A 14 19.71 6.72 -8.59
CA GLU A 14 19.34 5.89 -7.43
C GLU A 14 18.05 5.12 -7.66
N VAL A 15 17.00 5.80 -8.14
CA VAL A 15 15.71 5.15 -8.40
C VAL A 15 15.86 4.03 -9.44
N GLN A 16 16.63 4.24 -10.51
CA GLN A 16 16.92 3.18 -11.47
C GLN A 16 17.67 2.01 -10.85
N LYS A 17 18.69 2.28 -10.03
CA LYS A 17 19.49 1.26 -9.34
C LYS A 17 18.64 0.38 -8.43
N TYR A 18 17.71 0.96 -7.67
CA TYR A 18 16.93 0.24 -6.66
C TYR A 18 15.60 -0.30 -7.16
N SER A 19 14.96 0.31 -8.17
CA SER A 19 13.65 -0.13 -8.65
C SER A 19 13.69 -1.39 -9.52
N GLY A 20 14.87 -1.76 -10.05
CA GLY A 20 15.01 -2.84 -11.03
C GLY A 20 14.19 -2.59 -12.31
N GLY A 21 13.97 -1.32 -12.65
CA GLY A 21 13.29 -0.93 -13.88
C GLY A 21 14.16 -1.11 -15.11
N LYS A 22 13.54 -1.43 -16.25
CA LYS A 22 14.27 -1.62 -17.53
C LYS A 22 14.80 -0.31 -18.12
N ASN A 23 14.18 0.82 -17.76
CA ASN A 23 14.52 2.17 -18.20
C ASN A 23 14.06 3.20 -17.14
N ILE A 24 14.36 4.48 -17.35
CA ILE A 24 14.01 5.58 -16.42
C ILE A 24 12.50 5.59 -16.15
N THR A 25 11.67 5.51 -17.19
CA THR A 25 10.21 5.57 -17.07
C THR A 25 9.65 4.42 -16.24
N ASP A 26 10.07 3.18 -16.52
CA ASP A 26 9.65 1.98 -15.77
C ASP A 26 10.10 2.07 -14.31
N SER A 27 11.33 2.54 -14.08
CA SER A 27 11.89 2.75 -12.74
C SER A 27 11.06 3.74 -11.93
N LEU A 28 10.73 4.89 -12.52
CA LEU A 28 9.90 5.92 -11.91
C LEU A 28 8.47 5.43 -11.67
N GLN A 29 7.87 4.69 -12.61
CA GLN A 29 6.53 4.13 -12.44
C GLN A 29 6.46 3.14 -11.28
N LYS A 30 7.45 2.25 -11.15
CA LYS A 30 7.55 1.32 -10.02
C LYS A 30 7.70 2.07 -8.70
N ALA A 31 8.64 3.01 -8.63
CA ALA A 31 8.90 3.79 -7.42
C ALA A 31 7.67 4.60 -6.97
N LEU A 32 7.01 5.30 -7.89
CA LEU A 32 5.80 6.08 -7.59
C LEU A 32 4.63 5.19 -7.17
N SER A 33 4.44 4.05 -7.84
CA SER A 33 3.39 3.09 -7.49
C SER A 33 3.60 2.53 -6.08
N GLU A 34 4.84 2.21 -5.72
CA GLU A 34 5.18 1.69 -4.41
C GLU A 34 5.02 2.75 -3.32
N TRP A 35 5.50 3.97 -3.57
CA TRP A 35 5.27 5.10 -2.67
C TRP A 35 3.77 5.36 -2.42
N LEU A 36 2.95 5.26 -3.47
CA LEU A 36 1.51 5.44 -3.34
C LEU A 36 0.86 4.36 -2.48
N LYS A 37 1.28 3.09 -2.62
CA LYS A 37 0.80 2.00 -1.74
C LYS A 37 1.15 2.28 -0.28
N GLN A 38 2.40 2.68 -0.01
CA GLN A 38 2.83 3.01 1.35
C GLN A 38 2.05 4.20 1.92
N ALA A 39 1.79 5.23 1.11
CA ALA A 39 0.96 6.35 1.52
C ALA A 39 -0.47 5.92 1.90
N LYS A 40 -1.08 5.01 1.12
CA LYS A 40 -2.39 4.42 1.43
C LYS A 40 -2.37 3.63 2.74
N ILE A 41 -1.34 2.83 2.98
CA ILE A 41 -1.18 2.07 4.24
C ILE A 41 -1.04 3.01 5.43
N ARG A 42 -0.20 4.05 5.35
CA ARG A 42 -0.06 5.05 6.42
C ARG A 42 -1.39 5.73 6.74
N ASN A 43 -2.14 6.11 5.71
CA ASN A 43 -3.46 6.72 5.87
C ASN A 43 -4.46 5.75 6.50
N LEU A 44 -4.44 4.47 6.12
CA LEU A 44 -5.28 3.44 6.71
C LEU A 44 -4.95 3.24 8.20
N ASN A 45 -3.66 3.13 8.54
CA ASN A 45 -3.21 2.98 9.91
C ASN A 45 -3.62 4.17 10.79
N ALA A 46 -3.52 5.39 10.26
CA ALA A 46 -3.99 6.58 10.97
C ALA A 46 -5.51 6.55 11.23
N LYS A 47 -6.31 6.00 10.30
CA LYS A 47 -7.75 5.80 10.51
C LYS A 47 -8.03 4.72 11.56
N LEU A 48 -7.32 3.58 11.47
CA LEU A 48 -7.45 2.48 12.43
C LEU A 48 -7.04 2.90 13.84
N HIS A 49 -6.03 3.75 13.99
CA HIS A 49 -5.65 4.26 15.30
C HIS A 49 -6.73 5.17 15.92
N LYS A 50 -7.44 5.95 15.08
CA LYS A 50 -8.54 6.81 15.55
C LYS A 50 -9.81 6.02 15.87
N SER A 51 -10.08 4.98 15.11
CA SER A 51 -11.23 4.10 15.28
C SER A 51 -10.77 2.65 15.13
N PRO A 52 -10.29 2.04 16.22
CA PRO A 52 -9.86 0.64 16.21
C PRO A 52 -10.98 -0.27 15.75
N LEU A 53 -10.62 -1.32 15.01
CA LEU A 53 -11.57 -2.38 14.69
C LEU A 53 -11.88 -3.15 15.95
N SER A 54 -13.15 -3.17 16.34
CA SER A 54 -13.66 -4.05 17.38
C SER A 54 -14.33 -5.26 16.74
N PHE A 55 -14.26 -6.39 17.43
CA PHE A 55 -15.17 -7.49 17.10
C PHE A 55 -16.62 -7.04 17.34
N GLN A 56 -17.55 -7.69 16.62
CA GLN A 56 -18.96 -7.51 16.92
C GLN A 56 -19.25 -7.94 18.36
N GLU A 57 -20.23 -7.29 18.98
CA GLU A 57 -20.67 -7.63 20.32
C GLU A 57 -21.09 -9.11 20.39
N GLY A 58 -20.63 -9.82 21.42
CA GLY A 58 -20.87 -11.27 21.54
C GLY A 58 -20.03 -12.15 20.61
N PHE A 59 -18.96 -11.62 19.99
CA PHE A 59 -18.02 -12.43 19.22
C PHE A 59 -17.40 -13.54 20.09
N SER A 60 -17.62 -14.80 19.68
CA SER A 60 -16.97 -15.97 20.24
C SER A 60 -16.58 -16.94 19.14
N GLY A 61 -15.50 -17.70 19.35
CA GLY A 61 -15.09 -18.74 18.41
C GLY A 61 -16.13 -19.86 18.26
N GLU A 62 -17.02 -20.03 19.23
CA GLU A 62 -18.13 -20.96 19.18
C GLU A 62 -19.25 -20.45 18.26
N ASN A 63 -19.63 -19.18 18.39
CA ASN A 63 -20.65 -18.52 17.57
C ASN A 63 -20.27 -18.56 16.08
N ILE A 64 -19.02 -18.22 15.75
CA ILE A 64 -18.53 -18.23 14.35
C ILE A 64 -18.44 -19.64 13.78
N ARG A 65 -17.98 -20.63 14.58
CA ARG A 65 -17.94 -22.03 14.14
C ARG A 65 -19.34 -22.60 13.90
N GLY A 66 -20.32 -22.25 14.73
CA GLY A 66 -21.72 -22.61 14.52
C GLY A 66 -22.26 -22.03 13.21
N LEU A 67 -22.04 -20.73 12.97
CA LEU A 67 -22.50 -20.04 11.76
C LEU A 67 -21.91 -20.64 10.47
N ASN A 68 -20.63 -20.99 10.49
CA ASN A 68 -19.94 -21.60 9.34
C ASN A 68 -20.34 -23.06 9.07
N ARG A 69 -20.82 -23.80 10.07
CA ARG A 69 -21.28 -25.18 9.94
C ARG A 69 -22.73 -25.31 9.50
N ASN A 70 -23.53 -24.25 9.69
CA ASN A 70 -24.96 -24.20 9.32
C ASN A 70 -25.20 -23.55 7.94
N ARG A 71 -24.13 -23.32 7.17
CA ARG A 71 -24.19 -22.98 5.74
C ARG A 71 -23.91 -24.24 4.93
#